data_AF-A0A0F9ERY6-F1
#
_entry.id   AF-A0A0F9ERY6-F1
#
_cell.length_a   1.000
_cell.length_b   1.000
_cell.length_c   1.000
_cell.angle_alpha   90.00
_cell.angle_beta   90.00
_cell.angle_gamma   90.00
#
_symmetry.space_group_name_H-M   'P 1'
#
loop_
_entity.id
_entity.type
_entity.pdbx_description
1 polymer ?
#
loop_
_entity_poly.entity_id
_entity_poly.type
_entity_poly.pdbx_seq_one_letter_code
_entity_poly.pdbx_strand_id
1 'polypeptide(L)'
;MRADPGTVPLAAPGAGTGRSGRVGLWLRGVAGTGLPVLTVVLFIVALWYAGAAWMNSQWVLDQAARADQEVSLSEILRDTMMQERPKLPAPHQVAAELYDTVLAKPVTSKRSLVYHAWITLSATLLGFGIGTVLGILLAVGIVHNRAMDMGVMPWAIASQTIPILAIAPMIIVVLNSVGIQGLLPKAIISAYLSFFPVVVGMVSGLRSPDAMQLDLMRTYSASRGETFWKLRLPASLPYLFASLKVGVAAALVGARLIQDATKPVKILAGGELKKKLTVVASKFSAAATEKITQAGGTAETV
;
A
#
# COMPACT_ATOMS: atom_id res chain seq x y z
N MET A 1 -43.10 52.22 57.98
CA MET A 1 -42.75 52.98 56.75
C MET A 1 -43.30 52.17 55.57
N ARG A 2 -44.49 52.49 55.02
CA ARG A 2 -44.71 53.28 53.77
C ARG A 2 -43.80 52.82 52.62
N ALA A 3 -44.25 52.38 51.44
CA ALA A 3 -45.57 52.25 50.83
C ALA A 3 -45.50 51.24 49.66
N ASP A 4 -46.62 50.59 49.34
CA ASP A 4 -46.90 49.99 48.02
C ASP A 4 -47.66 51.03 47.18
N PRO A 5 -47.48 51.06 45.85
CA PRO A 5 -48.68 50.83 45.03
C PRO A 5 -48.39 50.02 43.75
N GLY A 6 -48.94 48.81 43.70
CA GLY A 6 -49.97 48.41 42.73
C GLY A 6 -49.57 48.33 41.25
N THR A 7 -49.57 47.12 40.71
CA THR A 7 -50.53 46.64 39.70
C THR A 7 -50.11 45.26 39.17
N VAL A 8 -51.00 44.28 39.32
CA VAL A 8 -50.98 43.06 38.49
C VAL A 8 -52.16 43.18 37.53
N PRO A 9 -51.96 42.86 36.23
CA PRO A 9 -52.94 41.98 35.61
C PRO A 9 -52.32 40.85 34.75
N LEU A 10 -52.81 39.65 35.07
CA LEU A 10 -53.14 38.42 34.32
C LEU A 10 -52.99 38.34 32.77
N ALA A 11 -52.51 37.15 32.34
CA ALA A 11 -52.69 36.41 31.05
C ALA A 11 -52.08 37.01 29.74
N ALA A 12 -51.49 36.27 28.79
CA ALA A 12 -51.79 34.91 28.29
C ALA A 12 -50.57 34.24 27.56
N PRO A 13 -50.64 32.93 27.25
CA PRO A 13 -49.55 32.10 26.72
C PRO A 13 -49.47 32.13 25.17
N GLY A 14 -48.25 32.04 24.62
CA GLY A 14 -48.03 32.08 23.18
C GLY A 14 -46.80 31.28 22.75
N ALA A 15 -47.05 30.17 22.08
CA ALA A 15 -46.08 29.28 21.48
C ALA A 15 -45.16 30.01 20.49
N GLY A 16 -43.88 29.65 20.52
CA GLY A 16 -42.87 30.12 19.58
C GLY A 16 -41.66 29.19 19.57
N THR A 17 -41.90 27.92 19.26
CA THR A 17 -40.85 26.95 18.91
C THR A 17 -40.05 27.47 17.72
N GLY A 18 -38.95 28.16 17.99
CA GLY A 18 -37.97 28.63 17.02
C GLY A 18 -37.16 27.47 16.44
N ARG A 19 -37.76 26.76 15.50
CA ARG A 19 -37.15 25.67 14.72
C ARG A 19 -36.22 26.27 13.64
N SER A 20 -35.05 26.80 14.00
CA SER A 20 -34.07 27.27 12.99
C SER A 20 -32.58 27.09 13.36
N GLY A 21 -32.25 26.39 14.45
CA GLY A 21 -30.85 26.20 14.87
C GLY A 21 -30.03 25.17 14.08
N ARG A 22 -30.63 24.41 13.13
CA ARG A 22 -29.93 23.30 12.44
C ARG A 22 -29.36 23.65 11.06
N VAL A 23 -29.77 24.78 10.46
CA VAL A 23 -29.31 25.17 9.11
C VAL A 23 -28.02 26.00 9.15
N GLY A 24 -27.77 26.76 10.22
CA GLY A 24 -26.59 27.62 10.35
C GLY A 24 -25.27 26.89 10.62
N LEU A 25 -25.31 25.66 11.13
CA LEU A 25 -24.10 24.87 11.43
C LEU A 25 -23.49 24.26 10.16
N TRP A 26 -24.33 23.81 9.22
CA TRP A 26 -23.90 23.23 7.94
C TRP A 26 -23.28 24.28 7.01
N LEU A 27 -23.85 25.49 6.96
CA LEU A 27 -23.32 26.57 6.13
C LEU A 27 -21.98 27.11 6.64
N ARG A 28 -21.71 27.09 7.95
CA ARG A 28 -20.42 27.50 8.53
C ARG A 28 -19.30 26.47 8.31
N GLY A 29 -19.62 25.18 8.30
CA GLY A 29 -18.64 24.12 8.00
C GLY A 29 -18.21 24.10 6.52
N VAL A 30 -19.14 24.35 5.61
CA VAL A 30 -18.85 24.42 4.17
C VAL A 30 -18.10 25.71 3.80
N ALA A 31 -18.44 26.85 4.43
CA ALA A 31 -17.80 28.14 4.13
C ALA A 31 -16.39 28.29 4.73
N GLY A 32 -16.08 27.66 5.87
CA GLY A 32 -14.78 27.81 6.55
C GLY A 32 -13.68 26.89 6.04
N THR A 33 -14.00 25.63 5.72
CA THR A 33 -12.99 24.60 5.36
C THR A 33 -13.24 23.99 3.98
N GLY A 34 -14.48 23.97 3.50
CA GLY A 34 -14.83 23.37 2.20
C GLY A 34 -14.32 24.17 1.00
N LEU A 35 -14.45 25.50 1.04
CA LEU A 35 -14.00 26.38 -0.04
C LEU A 35 -12.47 26.27 -0.29
N PRO A 36 -11.59 26.40 0.72
CA PRO A 36 -10.16 26.21 0.52
C PRO A 36 -9.79 24.84 -0.04
N VAL A 37 -10.40 23.77 0.48
CA VAL A 37 -10.13 22.39 0.01
C VAL A 37 -10.54 22.22 -1.45
N LEU A 38 -11.72 22.72 -1.82
CA LEU A 38 -12.22 22.62 -3.19
C LEU A 38 -11.35 23.42 -4.16
N THR A 39 -10.91 24.63 -3.78
CA THR A 39 -9.97 25.43 -4.59
C THR A 39 -8.65 24.68 -4.81
N VAL A 40 -8.08 24.08 -3.77
CA VAL A 40 -6.85 23.29 -3.89
C VAL A 40 -7.05 22.08 -4.79
N VAL A 41 -8.17 21.35 -4.64
CA VAL A 41 -8.48 20.19 -5.48
C VAL A 41 -8.66 20.60 -6.94
N LEU A 42 -9.40 21.67 -7.23
CA LEU A 42 -9.57 22.17 -8.59
C LEU A 42 -8.24 22.63 -9.19
N PHE A 43 -7.40 23.29 -8.40
CA PHE A 43 -6.07 23.70 -8.86
C PHE A 43 -5.19 22.50 -9.20
N ILE A 44 -5.19 21.46 -8.38
CA ILE A 44 -4.46 20.21 -8.64
C ILE A 44 -4.98 19.53 -9.91
N VAL A 45 -6.31 19.46 -10.09
CA VAL A 45 -6.92 18.87 -11.29
C VAL A 45 -6.58 19.67 -12.55
N ALA A 46 -6.63 21.01 -12.48
CA ALA A 46 -6.26 21.88 -13.60
C ALA A 46 -4.78 21.71 -13.97
N LEU A 47 -3.89 21.65 -12.96
CA LEU A 47 -2.47 21.38 -13.16
C LEU A 47 -2.25 20.00 -13.79
N TRP A 48 -3.01 18.99 -13.38
CA TRP A 48 -2.95 17.66 -13.95
C TRP A 48 -3.40 17.64 -15.43
N TYR A 49 -4.50 18.30 -15.78
CA TYR A 49 -4.93 18.45 -17.18
C TYR A 49 -3.86 19.18 -18.01
N ALA A 50 -3.28 20.25 -17.49
CA ALA A 50 -2.19 20.97 -18.18
C ALA A 50 -0.95 20.09 -18.37
N GLY A 51 -0.57 19.32 -17.36
CA GLY A 51 0.53 18.36 -17.43
C GLY A 51 0.28 17.23 -18.44
N ALA A 52 -0.94 16.70 -18.47
CA ALA A 52 -1.35 15.71 -19.47
C ALA A 52 -1.28 16.28 -20.89
N ALA A 53 -1.81 17.49 -21.10
CA ALA A 53 -1.73 18.20 -22.37
C ALA A 53 -0.28 18.38 -22.85
N TRP A 54 0.59 18.83 -21.96
CA TRP A 54 1.98 19.08 -22.28
C TRP A 54 2.76 17.79 -22.57
N MET A 55 2.64 16.76 -21.73
CA MET A 55 3.43 15.53 -21.85
C MET A 55 3.02 14.63 -23.03
N ASN A 56 1.76 14.72 -23.46
CA ASN A 56 1.22 13.90 -24.55
C ASN A 56 1.22 14.62 -25.91
N SER A 57 1.43 15.94 -25.95
CA SER A 57 1.42 16.73 -27.19
C SER A 57 2.53 16.36 -28.16
N GLN A 58 3.71 15.98 -27.66
CA GLN A 58 4.87 15.56 -28.48
C GLN A 58 4.51 14.42 -29.43
N TRP A 59 3.70 13.47 -28.98
CA TRP A 59 3.27 12.35 -29.82
C TRP A 59 2.37 12.78 -30.97
N VAL A 60 1.46 13.74 -30.72
CA VAL A 60 0.56 14.29 -31.75
C VAL A 60 1.35 15.10 -32.77
N LEU A 61 2.30 15.93 -32.30
CA LEU A 61 3.18 16.72 -33.16
C LEU A 61 4.08 15.84 -34.02
N ASP A 62 4.66 14.77 -33.45
CA ASP A 62 5.47 13.81 -34.19
C ASP A 62 4.64 13.04 -35.24
N GLN A 63 3.36 12.76 -34.95
CA GLN A 63 2.47 12.08 -35.89
C GLN A 63 2.06 13.01 -37.04
N ALA A 64 1.76 14.26 -36.72
CA ALA A 64 1.38 15.26 -37.71
C ALA A 64 2.54 15.69 -38.62
N ALA A 65 3.75 15.81 -38.06
CA ALA A 65 4.97 16.05 -38.83
C ALA A 65 5.27 14.90 -39.80
N ARG A 66 4.89 13.66 -39.47
CA ARG A 66 4.99 12.50 -40.39
C ARG A 66 3.89 12.48 -41.46
N ALA A 67 2.76 13.13 -41.20
CA ALA A 67 1.61 13.20 -42.09
C ALA A 67 1.57 14.48 -42.94
N ASP A 68 2.58 15.36 -42.79
CA ASP A 68 2.69 16.68 -43.44
C ASP A 68 1.43 17.55 -43.24
N GLN A 69 0.84 17.47 -42.04
CA GLN A 69 -0.37 18.19 -41.65
C GLN A 69 -0.05 19.25 -40.61
N GLU A 70 -0.53 20.48 -40.82
CA GLU A 70 -0.51 21.53 -39.80
C GLU A 70 -1.68 21.31 -38.83
N VAL A 71 -1.36 21.08 -37.54
CA VAL A 71 -2.37 20.82 -36.50
C VAL A 71 -2.63 22.09 -35.70
N SER A 72 -3.90 22.43 -35.53
CA SER A 72 -4.32 23.55 -34.69
C SER A 72 -4.19 23.24 -33.20
N LEU A 73 -4.11 24.28 -32.35
CA LEU A 73 -4.06 24.10 -30.89
C LEU A 73 -5.26 23.35 -30.32
N SER A 74 -6.46 23.54 -30.90
CA SER A 74 -7.67 22.83 -30.48
C SER A 74 -7.62 21.34 -30.82
N GLU A 75 -7.07 20.98 -31.98
CA GLU A 75 -6.88 19.59 -32.39
C GLU A 75 -5.81 18.92 -31.53
N ILE A 76 -4.67 19.60 -31.28
CA ILE A 76 -3.64 19.09 -30.37
C ILE A 76 -4.23 18.78 -29.00
N LEU A 77 -5.03 19.70 -28.43
CA LEU A 77 -5.64 19.50 -27.12
C LEU A 77 -6.65 18.33 -27.13
N ARG A 78 -7.48 18.22 -28.16
CA ARG A 78 -8.46 17.13 -28.26
C ARG A 78 -7.78 15.77 -28.41
N ASP A 79 -6.85 15.66 -29.36
CA ASP A 79 -6.19 14.40 -29.72
C ASP A 79 -5.29 13.93 -28.59
N THR A 80 -4.64 14.87 -27.90
CA THR A 80 -3.87 14.60 -26.68
C THR A 80 -4.74 13.99 -25.56
N MET A 81 -5.96 14.48 -25.39
CA MET A 81 -6.84 14.04 -24.30
C MET A 81 -7.57 12.72 -24.60
N MET A 82 -7.57 12.27 -25.86
CA MET A 82 -8.27 11.06 -26.32
C MET A 82 -7.34 9.90 -26.72
N GLN A 83 -6.03 10.02 -26.51
CA GLN A 83 -5.07 8.96 -26.88
C GLN A 83 -5.38 7.63 -26.18
N GLU A 84 -5.24 6.52 -26.91
CA GLU A 84 -5.39 5.16 -26.33
C GLU A 84 -4.24 4.77 -25.39
N ARG A 85 -3.04 5.35 -25.59
CA ARG A 85 -1.84 5.07 -24.80
C ARG A 85 -1.11 6.37 -24.43
N PRO A 86 -1.75 7.24 -23.62
CA PRO A 86 -1.14 8.50 -23.23
C PRO A 86 0.06 8.23 -22.34
N LYS A 87 1.08 9.08 -22.44
CA LYS A 87 2.24 9.06 -21.53
C LYS A 87 1.81 9.41 -20.11
N LEU A 88 0.87 10.35 -19.99
CA LEU A 88 0.21 10.70 -18.74
C LEU A 88 -1.32 10.68 -18.97
N PRO A 89 -2.07 9.74 -18.35
CA PRO A 89 -3.51 9.64 -18.56
C PRO A 89 -4.22 10.85 -17.96
N ALA A 90 -5.17 11.40 -18.71
CA ALA A 90 -5.96 12.53 -18.25
C ALA A 90 -6.92 12.11 -17.11
N PRO A 91 -7.31 13.02 -16.21
CA PRO A 91 -8.15 12.70 -15.05
C PRO A 91 -9.43 11.93 -15.40
N HIS A 92 -10.10 12.32 -16.49
CA HIS A 92 -11.31 11.66 -16.98
C HIS A 92 -11.04 10.24 -17.53
N GLN A 93 -9.88 10.00 -18.16
CA GLN A 93 -9.47 8.66 -18.61
C GLN A 93 -9.18 7.75 -17.41
N VAL A 94 -8.56 8.27 -16.35
CA VAL A 94 -8.37 7.52 -15.10
C VAL A 94 -9.70 7.20 -14.44
N ALA A 95 -10.63 8.15 -14.39
CA ALA A 95 -11.96 7.92 -13.83
C ALA A 95 -12.75 6.86 -14.63
N ALA A 96 -12.71 6.95 -15.97
CA ALA A 96 -13.33 5.96 -16.85
C ALA A 96 -12.70 4.57 -16.71
N GLU A 97 -11.37 4.46 -16.75
CA GLU A 97 -10.69 3.17 -16.60
C GLU A 97 -10.88 2.59 -15.19
N LEU A 98 -10.95 3.42 -14.14
CA LEU A 98 -11.24 2.96 -12.78
C LEU A 98 -12.66 2.38 -12.71
N TYR A 99 -13.65 3.08 -13.26
CA TYR A 99 -15.02 2.57 -13.34
C TYR A 99 -15.08 1.25 -14.12
N ASP A 100 -14.43 1.19 -15.28
CA ASP A 100 -14.43 0.01 -16.13
C ASP A 100 -13.71 -1.19 -15.49
N THR A 101 -12.57 -0.95 -14.85
CA THR A 101 -11.74 -2.02 -14.27
C THR A 101 -12.21 -2.52 -12.91
N VAL A 102 -12.95 -1.68 -12.17
CA VAL A 102 -13.48 -2.00 -10.85
C VAL A 102 -14.91 -2.54 -10.93
N LEU A 103 -15.78 -1.92 -11.73
CA LEU A 103 -17.23 -2.21 -11.74
C LEU A 103 -17.69 -2.96 -13.00
N ALA A 104 -17.16 -2.62 -14.19
CA ALA A 104 -17.67 -3.18 -15.45
C ALA A 104 -17.02 -4.51 -15.85
N LYS A 105 -15.74 -4.73 -15.50
CA LYS A 105 -15.01 -5.97 -15.83
C LYS A 105 -15.24 -7.04 -14.75
N PRO A 106 -15.44 -8.32 -15.13
CA PRO A 106 -15.61 -9.39 -14.16
C PRO A 106 -14.36 -9.55 -13.28
N VAL A 107 -14.58 -9.83 -11.99
CA VAL A 107 -13.54 -9.90 -10.94
C VAL A 107 -12.42 -10.91 -11.24
N THR A 108 -12.67 -11.88 -12.11
CA THR A 108 -11.71 -12.91 -12.53
C THR A 108 -10.88 -12.52 -13.76
N SER A 109 -11.15 -11.37 -14.38
CA SER A 109 -10.43 -10.93 -15.57
C SER A 109 -9.03 -10.44 -15.22
N LYS A 110 -8.02 -10.83 -16.00
CA LYS A 110 -6.62 -10.35 -15.89
C LYS A 110 -6.48 -8.83 -16.05
N ARG A 111 -7.51 -8.15 -16.59
CA ARG A 111 -7.59 -6.69 -16.72
C ARG A 111 -8.36 -6.01 -15.57
N SER A 112 -8.93 -6.77 -14.64
CA SER A 112 -9.63 -6.20 -13.48
C SER A 112 -8.61 -5.75 -12.43
N LEU A 113 -8.83 -4.54 -11.89
CA LEU A 113 -8.02 -4.03 -10.79
C LEU A 113 -8.27 -4.81 -9.50
N VAL A 114 -9.51 -5.30 -9.33
CA VAL A 114 -9.93 -6.10 -8.17
C VAL A 114 -9.17 -7.43 -8.13
N TYR A 115 -8.94 -8.06 -9.27
CA TYR A 115 -8.13 -9.28 -9.37
C TYR A 115 -6.69 -9.08 -8.86
N HIS A 116 -6.03 -8.02 -9.31
CA HIS A 116 -4.66 -7.69 -8.89
C HIS A 116 -4.59 -7.22 -7.44
N ALA A 117 -5.61 -6.50 -6.98
CA ALA A 117 -5.77 -6.15 -5.57
C ALA A 117 -5.87 -7.41 -4.71
N TRP A 118 -6.65 -8.41 -5.14
CA TRP A 118 -6.77 -9.69 -4.43
C TRP A 118 -5.46 -10.49 -4.42
N ILE A 119 -4.72 -10.54 -5.53
CA ILE A 119 -3.39 -11.20 -5.56
C ILE A 119 -2.44 -10.55 -4.53
N THR A 120 -2.42 -9.22 -4.49
CA THR A 120 -1.56 -8.49 -3.57
C THR A 120 -2.00 -8.71 -2.12
N LEU A 121 -3.31 -8.58 -1.87
CA LEU A 121 -3.90 -8.75 -0.55
C LEU A 121 -3.69 -10.18 -0.02
N SER A 122 -3.93 -11.20 -0.84
CA SER A 122 -3.72 -12.60 -0.46
C SER A 122 -2.26 -12.89 -0.13
N ALA A 123 -1.30 -12.34 -0.89
CA ALA A 123 0.12 -12.46 -0.58
C ALA A 123 0.48 -11.77 0.75
N THR A 124 -0.05 -10.56 0.96
CA THR A 124 0.12 -9.79 2.20
C THR A 124 -0.45 -10.53 3.39
N LEU A 125 -1.69 -11.02 3.33
CA LEU A 125 -2.37 -11.69 4.44
C LEU A 125 -1.72 -13.03 4.76
N LEU A 126 -1.35 -13.82 3.75
CA LEU A 126 -0.68 -15.10 3.96
C LEU A 126 0.69 -14.88 4.61
N GLY A 127 1.48 -13.94 4.08
CA GLY A 127 2.78 -13.61 4.65
C GLY A 127 2.67 -13.02 6.06
N PHE A 128 1.75 -12.09 6.28
CA PHE A 128 1.47 -11.51 7.58
C PHE A 128 1.04 -12.58 8.60
N GLY A 129 0.20 -13.53 8.21
CA GLY A 129 -0.19 -14.66 9.04
C GLY A 129 1.01 -15.52 9.45
N ILE A 130 1.85 -15.91 8.48
CA ILE A 130 3.08 -16.67 8.75
C ILE A 130 4.02 -15.88 9.66
N GLY A 131 4.32 -14.63 9.32
CA GLY A 131 5.23 -13.77 10.10
C GLY A 131 4.73 -13.54 11.51
N THR A 132 3.41 -13.37 11.69
CA THR A 132 2.79 -13.21 13.01
C THR A 132 2.90 -14.47 13.84
N VAL A 133 2.55 -15.63 13.28
CA VAL A 133 2.64 -16.91 13.99
C VAL A 133 4.07 -17.22 14.39
N LEU A 134 5.02 -17.12 13.45
CA LEU A 134 6.44 -17.32 13.73
C LEU A 134 6.96 -16.32 14.75
N GLY A 135 6.53 -15.07 14.68
CA GLY A 135 6.96 -14.01 15.59
C GLY A 135 6.49 -14.24 17.02
N ILE A 136 5.22 -14.62 17.19
CA ILE A 136 4.65 -14.95 18.51
C ILE A 136 5.35 -16.19 19.09
N LEU A 137 5.52 -17.25 18.29
CA LEU A 137 6.18 -18.47 18.76
C LEU A 137 7.61 -18.21 19.22
N LEU A 138 8.38 -17.42 18.44
CA LEU A 138 9.74 -17.07 18.81
C LEU A 138 9.78 -16.20 20.07
N ALA A 139 8.88 -15.22 20.19
CA ALA A 139 8.80 -14.37 21.37
C ALA A 139 8.49 -15.16 22.65
N VAL A 140 7.58 -16.12 22.57
CA VAL A 140 7.28 -17.04 23.69
C VAL A 140 8.52 -17.86 24.06
N GLY A 141 9.27 -18.35 23.07
CA GLY A 141 10.55 -19.06 23.28
C GLY A 141 11.60 -18.19 23.97
N ILE A 142 11.79 -16.95 23.51
CA ILE A 142 12.73 -15.97 24.10
C ILE A 142 12.41 -15.69 25.56
N VAL A 143 11.13 -15.54 25.90
CA VAL A 143 10.70 -15.19 27.26
C VAL A 143 10.82 -16.37 28.24
N HIS A 144 10.71 -17.60 27.76
CA HIS A 144 10.87 -18.79 28.59
C HIS A 144 12.32 -19.23 28.74
N ASN A 145 13.17 -18.99 27.73
CA ASN A 145 14.55 -19.43 27.71
C ASN A 145 15.53 -18.24 27.72
N ARG A 146 16.21 -18.03 28.85
CA ARG A 146 17.22 -16.97 29.03
C ARG A 146 18.40 -17.09 28.05
N ALA A 147 18.73 -18.30 27.58
CA ALA A 147 19.75 -18.50 26.55
C ALA A 147 19.28 -18.00 25.17
N MET A 148 17.99 -18.13 24.85
CA MET A 148 17.43 -17.57 23.61
C MET A 148 17.38 -16.05 23.65
N ASP A 149 17.17 -15.45 24.81
CA ASP A 149 17.21 -13.99 24.95
C ASP A 149 18.60 -13.41 24.62
N MET A 150 19.65 -14.01 25.18
CA MET A 150 21.03 -13.57 24.96
C MET A 150 21.55 -13.91 23.56
N GLY A 151 21.08 -15.02 22.98
CA GLY A 151 21.52 -15.49 21.67
C GLY A 151 20.72 -14.91 20.50
N VAL A 152 19.39 -14.97 20.55
CA VAL A 152 18.53 -14.74 19.37
C VAL A 152 18.22 -13.25 19.15
N MET A 153 18.04 -12.46 20.21
CA MET A 153 17.69 -11.04 20.06
C MET A 153 18.72 -10.24 19.26
N PRO A 154 20.05 -10.39 19.48
CA PRO A 154 21.06 -9.72 18.65
C PRO A 154 20.95 -10.08 17.17
N TRP A 155 20.73 -11.36 16.83
CA TRP A 155 20.58 -11.80 15.44
C TRP A 155 19.27 -11.31 14.82
N ALA A 156 18.18 -11.28 15.60
CA ALA A 156 16.91 -10.73 15.14
C ALA A 156 17.03 -9.25 14.78
N ILE A 157 17.72 -8.46 15.60
CA ILE A 157 18.00 -7.04 15.33
C ILE A 157 18.96 -6.91 14.13
N ALA A 158 20.03 -7.69 14.09
CA ALA A 158 20.99 -7.66 12.99
C ALA A 158 20.34 -7.99 11.63
N SER A 159 19.34 -8.88 11.61
CA SER A 159 18.64 -9.23 10.38
C SER A 159 18.00 -8.01 9.70
N GLN A 160 17.56 -6.99 10.46
CA GLN A 160 16.94 -5.78 9.92
C GLN A 160 17.94 -4.80 9.27
N THR A 161 19.24 -5.01 9.47
CA THR A 161 20.26 -4.18 8.84
C THR A 161 20.43 -4.48 7.35
N ILE A 162 20.00 -5.67 6.92
CA ILE A 162 20.13 -6.09 5.53
C ILE A 162 19.01 -5.43 4.71
N PRO A 163 19.33 -4.67 3.66
CA PRO A 163 18.32 -4.05 2.82
C PRO A 163 17.41 -5.09 2.18
N ILE A 164 16.09 -4.89 2.29
CA ILE A 164 15.10 -5.81 1.70
C ILE A 164 15.26 -5.96 0.18
N LEU A 165 15.76 -4.91 -0.48
CA LEU A 165 16.05 -4.91 -1.92
C LEU A 165 17.12 -5.94 -2.30
N ALA A 166 18.02 -6.30 -1.38
CA ALA A 166 19.03 -7.33 -1.60
C ALA A 166 18.50 -8.75 -1.35
N ILE A 167 17.66 -8.91 -0.31
CA ILE A 167 17.12 -10.23 0.08
C ILE A 167 16.03 -10.69 -0.87
N ALA A 168 15.15 -9.78 -1.31
CA ALA A 168 13.97 -10.14 -2.11
C ALA A 168 14.32 -10.89 -3.41
N PRO A 169 15.28 -10.44 -4.24
CA PRO A 169 15.70 -11.21 -5.43
C PRO A 169 16.28 -12.58 -5.09
N MET A 170 17.07 -12.68 -4.00
CA MET A 170 17.66 -13.94 -3.56
C MET A 170 16.57 -14.96 -3.19
N ILE A 171 15.56 -14.54 -2.43
CA ILE A 171 14.41 -15.39 -2.08
C ILE A 171 13.70 -15.90 -3.35
N ILE A 172 13.48 -15.04 -4.35
CA ILE A 172 12.83 -15.44 -5.60
C ILE A 172 13.66 -16.48 -6.34
N VAL A 173 14.96 -16.25 -6.52
CA VAL A 173 15.85 -17.13 -7.28
C VAL A 173 15.93 -18.52 -6.61
N VAL A 174 16.10 -18.54 -5.28
CA VAL A 174 16.16 -19.78 -4.52
C VAL A 174 14.83 -20.54 -4.57
N LEU A 175 13.69 -19.86 -4.41
CA LEU A 175 12.40 -20.54 -4.50
C LEU A 175 12.11 -21.02 -5.92
N ASN A 176 12.51 -20.26 -6.93
CA ASN A 176 12.34 -20.63 -8.33
C ASN A 176 13.16 -21.88 -8.69
N SER A 177 14.38 -22.05 -8.15
CA SER A 177 15.20 -23.24 -8.41
C SER A 177 14.57 -24.53 -7.87
N VAL A 178 13.73 -24.42 -6.84
CA VAL A 178 12.95 -25.54 -6.27
C VAL A 178 11.54 -25.63 -6.91
N GLY A 179 11.27 -24.88 -7.98
CA GLY A 179 9.99 -24.89 -8.70
C GLY A 179 8.87 -24.09 -8.02
N ILE A 180 9.16 -23.32 -6.97
CA ILE A 180 8.19 -22.51 -6.24
C ILE A 180 8.12 -21.11 -6.86
N GLN A 181 6.96 -20.76 -7.42
CA GLN A 181 6.73 -19.48 -8.08
C GLN A 181 5.38 -18.87 -7.66
N GLY A 182 5.15 -17.61 -7.97
CA GLY A 182 3.85 -16.95 -7.78
C GLY A 182 3.66 -16.37 -6.37
N LEU A 183 2.64 -16.86 -5.65
CA LEU A 183 2.17 -16.28 -4.38
C LEU A 183 3.18 -16.45 -3.24
N LEU A 184 3.81 -17.63 -3.16
CA LEU A 184 4.59 -18.03 -1.99
C LEU A 184 5.87 -17.19 -1.79
N PRO A 185 6.68 -16.86 -2.82
CA PRO A 185 7.81 -15.95 -2.66
C PRO A 185 7.41 -14.58 -2.12
N LYS A 186 6.31 -14.01 -2.62
CA LYS A 186 5.78 -12.71 -2.16
C LYS A 186 5.32 -12.78 -0.70
N ALA A 187 4.68 -13.88 -0.32
CA ALA A 187 4.25 -14.10 1.05
C ALA A 187 5.43 -14.29 2.01
N ILE A 188 6.50 -15.00 1.62
CA ILE A 188 7.70 -15.18 2.46
C ILE A 188 8.37 -13.83 2.73
N ILE A 189 8.47 -12.96 1.74
CA ILE A 189 9.03 -11.62 1.89
C ILE A 189 8.14 -10.75 2.81
N SER A 190 6.83 -10.86 2.64
CA SER A 190 5.86 -10.19 3.51
C SER A 190 5.93 -10.72 4.95
N ALA A 191 6.16 -12.02 5.13
CA ALA A 191 6.37 -12.66 6.43
C ALA A 191 7.65 -12.14 7.09
N TYR A 192 8.76 -12.08 6.36
CA TYR A 192 10.03 -11.57 6.87
C TYR A 192 9.91 -10.13 7.39
N LEU A 193 9.22 -9.25 6.65
CA LEU A 193 9.03 -7.85 7.03
C LEU A 193 8.05 -7.66 8.21
N SER A 194 7.02 -8.49 8.32
CA SER A 194 6.04 -8.41 9.41
C SER A 194 6.50 -9.13 10.69
N PHE A 195 7.39 -10.12 10.54
CA PHE A 195 7.90 -10.95 11.62
C PHE A 195 8.57 -10.12 12.73
N PHE A 196 9.49 -9.23 12.39
CA PHE A 196 10.31 -8.54 13.38
C PHE A 196 9.50 -7.60 14.30
N PRO A 197 8.64 -6.69 13.77
CA PRO A 197 7.77 -5.88 14.63
C PRO A 197 6.94 -6.74 15.58
N VAL A 198 6.42 -7.89 15.10
CA VAL A 198 5.63 -8.81 15.93
C VAL A 198 6.47 -9.47 17.02
N VAL A 199 7.67 -9.98 16.71
CA VAL A 199 8.58 -10.57 17.71
C VAL A 199 8.88 -9.56 18.80
N VAL A 200 9.36 -8.37 18.43
CA VAL A 200 9.81 -7.36 19.39
C VAL A 200 8.65 -6.90 20.28
N GLY A 201 7.49 -6.59 19.68
CA GLY A 201 6.31 -6.20 20.44
C GLY A 201 5.83 -7.29 21.39
N MET A 202 5.83 -8.54 20.94
CA MET A 202 5.40 -9.67 21.77
C MET A 202 6.40 -9.94 22.91
N VAL A 203 7.71 -9.86 22.67
CA VAL A 203 8.74 -9.99 23.73
C VAL A 203 8.57 -8.87 24.76
N SER A 204 8.43 -7.62 24.32
CA SER A 204 8.18 -6.48 25.20
C SER A 204 6.88 -6.64 25.98
N GLY A 205 5.81 -7.08 25.34
CA GLY A 205 4.51 -7.28 25.97
C GLY A 205 4.50 -8.41 27.00
N LEU A 206 5.17 -9.53 26.73
CA LEU A 206 5.28 -10.64 27.68
C LEU A 206 6.15 -10.32 28.90
N ARG A 207 6.97 -9.28 28.80
CA ARG A 207 7.82 -8.74 29.89
C ARG A 207 7.25 -7.49 30.55
N SER A 208 6.09 -7.00 30.11
CA SER A 208 5.47 -5.79 30.65
C SER A 208 4.93 -5.91 32.10
N PRO A 209 4.55 -7.10 32.62
CA PRO A 209 4.07 -7.19 34.00
C PRO A 209 5.13 -6.77 35.02
N ASP A 210 4.72 -5.91 35.96
CA ASP A 210 5.59 -5.39 37.01
C ASP A 210 5.95 -6.46 38.06
N ALA A 211 7.03 -6.22 38.80
CA ALA A 211 7.50 -7.09 39.87
C ALA A 211 6.39 -7.39 40.89
N MET A 212 5.60 -6.39 41.28
CA MET A 212 4.49 -6.57 42.22
C MET A 212 3.41 -7.54 41.71
N GLN A 213 3.11 -7.52 40.40
CA GLN A 213 2.15 -8.44 39.79
C GLN A 213 2.69 -9.87 39.74
N LEU A 214 4.00 -10.03 39.51
CA LEU A 214 4.67 -11.33 39.54
C LEU A 214 4.76 -11.89 40.97
N ASP A 215 4.98 -11.03 41.96
CA ASP A 215 4.99 -11.43 43.36
C ASP A 215 3.60 -11.86 43.85
N LEU A 216 2.54 -11.18 43.41
CA LEU A 216 1.17 -11.62 43.68
C LEU A 216 0.89 -13.03 43.14
N MET A 217 1.37 -13.34 41.93
CA MET A 217 1.24 -14.69 41.36
C MET A 217 2.01 -15.73 42.18
N ARG A 218 3.17 -15.36 42.74
CA ARG A 218 3.94 -16.23 43.65
C ARG A 218 3.20 -16.46 44.97
N THR A 219 2.54 -15.45 45.54
CA THR A 219 1.71 -15.59 46.73
C THR A 219 0.54 -16.55 46.51
N TYR A 220 -0.05 -16.54 45.31
CA TYR A 220 -1.07 -17.51 44.91
C TYR A 220 -0.54 -18.90 44.52
N SER A 221 0.77 -19.15 44.68
CA SER A 221 1.42 -20.39 44.24
C SER A 221 1.14 -20.74 42.77
N ALA A 222 0.94 -19.72 41.92
CA ALA A 222 0.62 -19.93 40.52
C ALA A 222 1.79 -20.56 39.76
N SER A 223 1.50 -21.56 38.95
CA SER A 223 2.49 -22.19 38.08
C SER A 223 3.00 -21.22 36.99
N ARG A 224 4.12 -21.58 36.34
CA ARG A 224 4.66 -20.79 35.21
C ARG A 224 3.65 -20.66 34.06
N GLY A 225 2.90 -21.74 33.78
CA GLY A 225 1.85 -21.75 32.77
C GLY A 225 0.69 -20.83 33.15
N GLU A 226 0.25 -20.85 34.41
CA GLU A 226 -0.78 -19.92 34.89
C GLU A 226 -0.33 -18.47 34.86
N THR A 227 0.90 -18.19 35.26
CA THR A 227 1.49 -16.85 35.14
C THR A 227 1.55 -16.41 33.68
N PHE A 228 1.83 -17.32 32.75
CA PHE A 228 1.81 -17.02 31.32
C PHE A 228 0.40 -16.70 30.81
N TRP A 229 -0.56 -17.60 31.00
CA TRP A 229 -1.91 -17.47 30.44
C TRP A 229 -2.77 -16.42 31.15
N LYS A 230 -2.63 -16.25 32.47
CA LYS A 230 -3.47 -15.34 33.27
C LYS A 230 -2.90 -13.94 33.45
N LEU A 231 -1.57 -13.77 33.35
CA LEU A 231 -0.92 -12.47 33.57
C LEU A 231 -0.16 -11.97 32.32
N ARG A 232 0.85 -12.72 31.85
CA ARG A 232 1.74 -12.24 30.78
C ARG A 232 1.05 -12.10 29.43
N LEU A 233 0.25 -13.10 29.02
CA LEU A 233 -0.42 -13.10 27.73
C LEU A 233 -1.45 -11.95 27.63
N PRO A 234 -2.38 -11.75 28.60
CA PRO A 234 -3.29 -10.62 28.56
C PRO A 234 -2.59 -9.26 28.60
N ALA A 235 -1.55 -9.12 29.45
CA ALA A 235 -0.76 -7.89 29.53
C ALA A 235 0.02 -7.57 28.24
N SER A 236 0.31 -8.60 27.42
CA SER A 236 1.02 -8.45 26.14
C SER A 236 0.12 -7.98 24.98
N LEU A 237 -1.21 -8.12 25.08
CA LEU A 237 -2.13 -7.84 23.98
C LEU A 237 -2.03 -6.40 23.42
N PRO A 238 -1.92 -5.34 24.24
CA PRO A 238 -1.78 -3.98 23.70
C PRO A 238 -0.51 -3.80 22.86
N TYR A 239 0.59 -4.44 23.29
CA TYR A 239 1.87 -4.44 22.57
C TYR A 239 1.77 -5.25 21.28
N LEU A 240 1.13 -6.43 21.34
CA LEU A 240 0.89 -7.27 20.18
C LEU A 240 0.08 -6.50 19.13
N PHE A 241 -1.05 -5.88 19.49
CA PHE A 241 -1.85 -5.11 18.53
C PHE A 241 -1.13 -3.89 17.98
N ALA A 242 -0.32 -3.20 18.78
CA ALA A 242 0.52 -2.11 18.28
C ALA A 242 1.51 -2.63 17.22
N SER A 243 2.17 -3.76 17.49
CA SER A 243 3.08 -4.38 16.54
C SER A 243 2.41 -4.99 15.33
N LEU A 244 1.20 -5.54 15.45
CA LEU A 244 0.43 -6.04 14.32
C LEU A 244 0.06 -4.92 13.35
N LYS A 245 -0.27 -3.71 13.85
CA LYS A 245 -0.53 -2.54 13.00
C LYS A 245 0.70 -2.14 12.17
N VAL A 246 1.88 -2.19 12.77
CA VAL A 246 3.14 -1.92 12.06
C VAL A 246 3.47 -3.08 11.11
N GLY A 247 3.31 -4.32 11.57
CA GLY A 247 3.62 -5.54 10.83
C GLY A 247 2.76 -5.70 9.58
N VAL A 248 1.47 -5.38 9.62
CA VAL A 248 0.60 -5.48 8.44
C VAL A 248 0.98 -4.46 7.36
N ALA A 249 1.38 -3.24 7.76
CA ALA A 249 1.90 -2.24 6.83
C ALA A 249 3.21 -2.71 6.19
N ALA A 250 4.11 -3.31 6.98
CA ALA A 250 5.37 -3.87 6.47
C ALA A 250 5.14 -5.08 5.53
N ALA A 251 4.18 -5.95 5.84
CA ALA A 251 3.78 -7.06 4.96
C ALA A 251 3.23 -6.55 3.62
N LEU A 252 2.43 -5.49 3.62
CA LEU A 252 1.91 -4.89 2.40
C LEU A 252 3.05 -4.32 1.53
N VAL A 253 4.04 -3.68 2.15
CA VAL A 253 5.27 -3.26 1.46
C VAL A 253 5.95 -4.46 0.81
N GLY A 254 6.14 -5.56 1.55
CA GLY A 254 6.70 -6.81 1.04
C GLY A 254 6.02 -7.35 -0.22
N ALA A 255 4.70 -7.39 -0.21
CA ALA A 255 3.91 -7.94 -1.31
C ALA A 255 4.01 -7.09 -2.59
N ARG A 256 4.13 -5.76 -2.47
CA ARG A 256 4.24 -4.84 -3.63
C ARG A 256 5.66 -4.63 -4.14
N LEU A 257 6.68 -4.90 -3.32
CA LEU A 257 8.08 -4.60 -3.66
C LEU A 257 8.53 -5.31 -4.95
N ILE A 258 7.95 -6.48 -5.24
CA ILE A 258 8.26 -7.25 -6.44
C ILE A 258 7.12 -7.06 -7.44
N GLN A 259 7.20 -5.97 -8.19
CA GLN A 259 6.40 -5.78 -9.38
C GLN A 259 7.26 -6.12 -10.60
N ASP A 260 7.02 -7.31 -11.13
CA ASP A 260 7.42 -7.77 -12.47
C ASP A 260 8.89 -7.66 -12.85
N ALA A 261 9.76 -8.44 -12.19
CA ALA A 261 11.05 -8.84 -12.77
C ALA A 261 10.91 -9.74 -14.03
N THR A 262 9.68 -9.90 -14.54
CA THR A 262 9.33 -10.80 -15.64
C THR A 262 8.47 -10.12 -16.70
N LYS A 263 8.58 -8.79 -16.88
CA LYS A 263 8.02 -8.18 -18.10
C LYS A 263 8.90 -8.58 -19.29
N PRO A 264 8.40 -9.35 -20.27
CA PRO A 264 9.18 -9.62 -21.47
C PRO A 264 9.48 -8.28 -22.16
N VAL A 265 10.76 -8.00 -22.39
CA VAL A 265 11.18 -6.85 -23.20
C VAL A 265 10.70 -7.11 -24.63
N LYS A 266 9.61 -6.45 -25.02
CA LYS A 266 9.09 -6.53 -26.38
C LYS A 266 9.89 -5.58 -27.25
N ILE A 267 10.91 -6.11 -27.92
CA ILE A 267 11.71 -5.35 -28.88
C ILE A 267 10.87 -5.16 -30.15
N LEU A 268 10.40 -3.94 -30.36
CA LEU A 268 9.74 -3.49 -31.58
C LEU A 268 10.83 -3.07 -32.58
N ALA A 269 11.61 -4.03 -33.07
CA ALA A 269 12.54 -3.78 -34.16
C ALA A 269 11.72 -3.72 -35.47
N GLY A 270 11.45 -2.50 -35.93
CA GLY A 270 10.92 -2.20 -37.27
C GLY A 270 11.69 -1.09 -37.97
N GLY A 271 12.85 -0.68 -37.44
CA GLY A 271 13.76 0.28 -38.05
C GLY A 271 15.20 -0.18 -37.84
N GLU A 272 16.04 0.01 -38.86
CA GLU A 272 17.45 -0.37 -38.80
C GLU A 272 18.16 0.38 -37.67
N LEU A 273 18.67 -0.36 -36.70
CA LEU A 273 19.44 0.20 -35.59
C LEU A 273 20.85 0.54 -36.09
N LYS A 274 21.16 1.83 -36.24
CA LYS A 274 22.50 2.32 -36.63
C LYS A 274 23.64 1.95 -35.66
N LYS A 275 23.34 1.34 -34.50
CA LYS A 275 24.33 0.89 -33.50
C LYS A 275 23.97 -0.51 -33.02
N LYS A 276 24.96 -1.41 -32.98
CA LYS A 276 24.81 -2.76 -32.42
C LYS A 276 24.40 -2.65 -30.95
N LEU A 277 23.22 -3.17 -30.62
CA LEU A 277 22.66 -3.18 -29.26
C LEU A 277 22.91 -4.57 -28.65
N THR A 278 23.59 -4.63 -27.51
CA THR A 278 23.66 -5.86 -26.70
C THR A 278 22.53 -5.83 -25.69
N VAL A 279 21.61 -6.80 -25.75
CA VAL A 279 20.49 -6.91 -24.81
C VAL A 279 20.79 -8.04 -23.84
N VAL A 280 20.78 -7.73 -22.55
CA VAL A 280 21.05 -8.68 -21.46
C VAL A 280 19.75 -8.93 -20.70
N ALA A 281 19.31 -10.19 -20.62
CA ALA A 281 18.11 -10.58 -19.88
C ALA A 281 18.22 -12.01 -19.33
N SER A 282 17.50 -12.30 -18.24
CA SER A 282 17.52 -13.62 -17.59
C SER A 282 16.87 -14.72 -18.43
N LYS A 283 15.89 -14.38 -19.29
CA LYS A 283 15.31 -15.27 -20.29
C LYS A 283 14.84 -14.49 -21.52
N PHE A 284 15.19 -14.98 -22.71
CA PHE A 284 14.60 -14.54 -23.97
C PHE A 284 13.58 -15.59 -24.46
N SER A 285 12.43 -15.13 -24.97
CA SER A 285 11.58 -15.98 -25.79
C SER A 285 12.24 -16.22 -27.15
N ALA A 286 12.02 -17.37 -27.80
CA ALA A 286 12.58 -17.68 -29.12
C ALA A 286 12.33 -16.56 -30.16
N ALA A 287 11.11 -16.02 -30.20
CA ALA A 287 10.72 -14.91 -31.07
C ALA A 287 11.44 -13.58 -30.75
N ALA A 288 11.95 -13.40 -29.53
CA ALA A 288 12.71 -12.22 -29.14
C ALA A 288 14.17 -12.34 -29.57
N THR A 289 14.78 -13.52 -29.39
CA THR A 289 16.14 -13.81 -29.87
C THR A 289 16.24 -13.62 -31.37
N GLU A 290 15.28 -14.18 -32.12
CA GLU A 290 15.22 -14.07 -33.57
C GLU A 290 15.13 -12.61 -34.04
N LYS A 291 14.31 -11.79 -33.37
CA LYS A 291 14.18 -10.35 -33.68
C LYS A 291 15.43 -9.54 -33.32
N ILE A 292 16.14 -9.90 -32.25
CA ILE A 292 17.41 -9.25 -31.86
C ILE A 292 18.48 -9.53 -32.92
N THR A 293 18.59 -10.78 -33.35
CA THR A 293 19.54 -11.19 -34.40
C THR A 293 19.18 -10.56 -35.75
N GLN A 294 17.89 -10.52 -36.12
CA GLN A 294 17.43 -9.84 -37.34
C GLN A 294 17.70 -8.33 -37.33
N ALA A 295 17.73 -7.69 -36.16
CA ALA A 295 18.06 -6.28 -35.99
C ALA A 295 19.57 -5.99 -35.87
N GLY A 296 20.44 -7.00 -36.02
CA GLY A 296 21.89 -6.86 -35.94
C GLY A 296 22.47 -6.73 -34.52
N GLY A 297 21.68 -7.04 -33.48
CA GLY A 297 22.09 -7.04 -32.08
C GLY A 297 22.53 -8.42 -31.58
N THR A 298 23.08 -8.47 -30.35
CA THR A 298 23.44 -9.71 -29.65
C THR A 298 22.57 -9.87 -28.40
N ALA A 299 22.07 -11.10 -28.17
CA ALA A 299 21.29 -11.44 -26.98
C ALA A 299 22.16 -12.26 -26.02
N GLU A 300 22.46 -11.71 -24.85
CA GLU A 300 23.25 -12.40 -23.82
C GLU A 300 22.33 -12.79 -22.66
N THR A 301 22.29 -14.09 -22.37
CA THR A 301 21.57 -14.62 -21.20
C THR A 301 22.49 -14.58 -19.99
N VAL A 302 22.01 -13.97 -18.90
CA VAL A 302 22.71 -13.90 -17.60
C VAL A 302 21.92 -14.63 -16.54
#